data_AF-A0AAU7C2W4-F1
#
_entry.id   AF-A0AAU7C2W4-F1
#
_cell.length_a   1.000
_cell.length_b   1.000
_cell.length_c   1.000
_cell.angle_alpha   90.00
_cell.angle_beta   90.00
_cell.angle_gamma   90.00
#
_symmetry.space_group_name_H-M   'P 1'
#
loop_
_entity.id
_entity.type
_entity.pdbx_description
1 polymer ?
#
loop_
_entity_poly.entity_id
_entity_poly.type
_entity_poly.pdbx_seq_one_letter_code
_entity_poly.pdbx_strand_id
1 'polypeptide(L)'
;MPTSTFENLNHEKQKKIEQALLHEFSEHSLATAQVARIVKEAEIARGAFYKYFADLKDAYQYLYAKAMRDIHQNVATAPHQLMSAQDYFEQTREFVQKVHGSRYYDLIKLHLRCNEGMLPLRPVSRIPALQWTIMTINHEAIKECLNFPAEQAMILQRLLQALQRLLENEGD
;
A
#
# COMPACT_ATOMS: atom_id res chain seq x y z
N MET A 1 -3.42 -13.37 7.42
CA MET A 1 -3.95 -13.96 6.19
C MET A 1 -5.35 -14.47 6.48
N PRO A 2 -6.31 -14.35 5.54
CA PRO A 2 -7.66 -14.86 5.75
C PRO A 2 -7.64 -16.36 6.01
N THR A 3 -8.64 -16.87 6.71
CA THR A 3 -8.77 -18.32 6.90
C THR A 3 -9.11 -19.01 5.57
N SER A 4 -8.80 -20.31 5.49
CA SER A 4 -9.24 -21.15 4.36
C SER A 4 -10.76 -21.15 4.17
N THR A 5 -11.54 -20.87 5.22
CA THR A 5 -13.00 -20.72 5.09
C THR A 5 -13.36 -19.52 4.21
N PHE A 6 -12.65 -18.40 4.37
CA PHE A 6 -12.88 -17.22 3.55
C PHE A 6 -12.48 -17.46 2.09
N GLU A 7 -11.34 -18.10 1.86
CA GLU A 7 -10.84 -18.43 0.51
C GLU A 7 -11.78 -19.38 -0.27
N ASN A 8 -12.50 -20.25 0.45
CA ASN A 8 -13.48 -21.18 -0.14
C ASN A 8 -14.89 -20.58 -0.32
N LEU A 9 -15.12 -19.31 0.07
CA LEU A 9 -16.39 -18.64 -0.23
C LEU A 9 -16.57 -18.49 -1.74
N ASN A 10 -17.83 -18.49 -2.19
CA ASN A 10 -18.11 -18.12 -3.57
C ASN A 10 -17.65 -16.67 -3.85
N HIS A 11 -17.31 -16.43 -5.10
CA HIS A 11 -16.70 -15.18 -5.53
C HIS A 11 -17.54 -13.94 -5.23
N GLU A 12 -18.87 -14.04 -5.37
CA GLU A 12 -19.79 -12.94 -5.06
C GLU A 12 -19.75 -12.55 -3.58
N LYS A 13 -19.71 -13.53 -2.68
CA LYS A 13 -19.62 -13.27 -1.24
C LYS A 13 -18.25 -12.74 -0.83
N GLN A 14 -17.17 -13.22 -1.45
CA GLN A 14 -15.84 -12.65 -1.24
C GLN A 14 -15.80 -11.18 -1.66
N LYS A 15 -16.28 -10.86 -2.88
CA LYS A 15 -16.35 -9.50 -3.40
C LYS A 15 -17.15 -8.57 -2.49
N LYS A 16 -18.30 -9.01 -1.97
CA LYS A 16 -19.12 -8.21 -1.05
C LYS A 16 -18.37 -7.88 0.25
N ILE A 17 -17.70 -8.87 0.84
CA ILE A 17 -16.88 -8.65 2.04
C ILE A 17 -15.71 -7.71 1.72
N GLU A 18 -15.00 -7.92 0.62
CA GLU A 18 -13.91 -7.06 0.18
C GLU A 18 -14.33 -5.62 -0.07
N GLN A 19 -15.53 -5.42 -0.63
CA GLN A 19 -16.09 -4.08 -0.84
C GLN A 19 -16.36 -3.38 0.49
N ALA A 20 -16.97 -4.07 1.46
CA ALA A 20 -17.20 -3.52 2.80
C ALA A 20 -15.88 -3.23 3.55
N LEU A 21 -14.87 -4.08 3.40
CA LEU A 21 -13.53 -3.82 3.94
C LEU A 21 -12.90 -2.58 3.28
N LEU A 22 -12.99 -2.47 1.96
CA LEU A 22 -12.44 -1.34 1.22
C LEU A 22 -13.10 -0.04 1.63
N HIS A 23 -14.42 -0.02 1.75
CA HIS A 23 -15.15 1.17 2.20
C HIS A 23 -14.71 1.58 3.60
N GLU A 24 -14.77 0.66 4.57
CA GLU A 24 -14.37 0.93 5.96
C GLU A 24 -12.93 1.46 6.06
N PHE A 25 -11.97 0.82 5.37
CA PHE A 25 -10.56 1.18 5.48
C PHE A 25 -10.12 2.34 4.58
N SER A 26 -11.00 2.81 3.69
CA SER A 26 -10.82 4.06 2.95
C SER A 26 -11.30 5.26 3.75
N GLU A 27 -12.36 5.10 4.55
CA GLU A 27 -12.95 6.19 5.35
C GLU A 27 -12.38 6.29 6.77
N HIS A 28 -11.92 5.17 7.32
CA HIS A 28 -11.49 5.09 8.72
C HIS A 28 -10.09 4.53 8.87
N SER A 29 -9.28 5.19 9.70
CA SER A 29 -7.97 4.68 10.09
C SER A 29 -8.12 3.34 10.81
N LEU A 30 -7.07 2.52 10.82
CA LEU A 30 -7.05 1.26 11.57
C LEU A 30 -7.40 1.44 13.06
N ALA A 31 -7.08 2.61 13.65
CA ALA A 31 -7.41 2.94 15.04
C ALA A 31 -8.92 3.17 15.27
N THR A 32 -9.61 3.67 14.26
CA THR A 32 -11.03 4.05 14.33
C THR A 32 -11.96 3.08 13.62
N ALA A 33 -11.40 2.12 12.87
CA ALA A 33 -12.15 1.14 12.11
C ALA A 33 -12.94 0.19 13.03
N GLN A 34 -14.09 -0.28 12.56
CA GLN A 34 -15.00 -1.10 13.37
C GLN A 34 -15.54 -2.30 12.60
N VAL A 35 -15.40 -3.48 13.22
CA VAL A 35 -16.02 -4.73 12.73
C VAL A 35 -17.53 -4.57 12.54
N ALA A 36 -18.21 -3.81 13.41
CA ALA A 36 -19.65 -3.62 13.36
C ALA A 36 -20.13 -2.96 12.04
N ARG A 37 -19.37 -2.00 11.50
CA ARG A 37 -19.69 -1.35 10.21
C ARG A 37 -19.46 -2.32 9.05
N ILE A 38 -18.31 -2.98 9.03
CA ILE A 38 -17.96 -3.99 8.01
C ILE A 38 -19.03 -5.07 7.91
N VAL A 39 -19.42 -5.68 9.05
CA VAL A 39 -20.37 -6.81 9.02
C VAL A 39 -21.79 -6.37 8.64
N LYS A 40 -22.16 -5.14 9.00
CA LYS A 40 -23.44 -4.54 8.60
C LYS A 40 -23.49 -4.34 7.08
N GLU A 41 -22.44 -3.78 6.50
CA GLU A 41 -22.38 -3.52 5.05
C GLU A 41 -22.19 -4.81 4.23
N ALA A 42 -21.37 -5.74 4.70
CA ALA A 42 -21.20 -7.04 4.08
C ALA A 42 -22.43 -7.96 4.23
N GLU A 43 -23.41 -7.57 5.06
CA GLU A 43 -24.58 -8.37 5.45
C GLU A 43 -24.21 -9.77 5.97
N ILE A 44 -23.25 -9.81 6.88
CA ILE A 44 -22.83 -11.04 7.56
C ILE A 44 -23.00 -10.92 9.08
N ALA A 45 -23.16 -12.05 9.76
CA ALA A 45 -23.13 -12.05 11.23
C ALA A 45 -21.73 -11.70 11.75
N ARG A 46 -21.64 -11.05 12.92
CA ARG A 46 -20.35 -10.73 13.56
C ARG A 46 -19.48 -11.97 13.81
N GLY A 47 -20.08 -13.11 14.17
CA GLY A 47 -19.35 -14.36 14.32
C GLY A 47 -18.74 -14.88 13.00
N ALA A 48 -19.35 -14.57 11.85
CA ALA A 48 -18.79 -14.94 10.55
C ALA A 48 -17.51 -14.17 10.24
N PHE A 49 -17.42 -12.88 10.63
CA PHE A 49 -16.19 -12.11 10.49
C PHE A 49 -15.00 -12.81 11.16
N TYR A 50 -15.17 -13.24 12.41
CA TYR A 50 -14.11 -13.94 13.15
C TYR A 50 -13.82 -15.36 12.67
N LYS A 51 -14.72 -15.93 11.83
CA LYS A 51 -14.43 -17.16 11.09
C LYS A 51 -13.51 -16.88 9.89
N TYR A 52 -13.51 -15.67 9.35
CA TYR A 52 -12.76 -15.27 8.15
C TYR A 52 -11.43 -14.59 8.48
N PHE A 53 -11.41 -13.75 9.51
CA PHE A 53 -10.26 -12.96 9.93
C PHE A 53 -10.07 -13.05 11.44
N ALA A 54 -8.83 -13.10 11.91
CA ALA A 54 -8.56 -13.16 13.35
C ALA A 54 -8.99 -11.86 14.05
N ASP A 55 -8.71 -10.71 13.42
CA ASP A 55 -9.05 -9.38 13.91
C ASP A 55 -9.11 -8.35 12.76
N LEU A 56 -9.25 -7.07 13.08
CA LEU A 56 -9.25 -5.98 12.09
C LEU A 56 -7.91 -5.83 11.35
N LYS A 57 -6.78 -6.08 12.02
CA LYS A 57 -5.46 -5.94 11.39
C LYS A 57 -5.26 -7.03 10.36
N ASP A 58 -5.72 -8.24 10.64
CA ASP A 58 -5.70 -9.36 9.70
C ASP A 58 -6.53 -9.09 8.45
N ALA A 59 -7.76 -8.58 8.63
CA ALA A 59 -8.63 -8.17 7.52
C ALA A 59 -8.01 -7.01 6.70
N TYR A 60 -7.40 -6.04 7.37
CA TYR A 60 -6.70 -4.93 6.71
C TYR A 60 -5.49 -5.40 5.91
N GLN A 61 -4.63 -6.24 6.49
CA GLN A 61 -3.45 -6.79 5.82
C GLN A 61 -3.84 -7.61 4.58
N TYR A 62 -4.92 -8.38 4.67
CA TYR A 62 -5.47 -9.10 3.52
C TYR A 62 -5.87 -8.14 2.39
N LEU A 63 -6.71 -7.13 2.69
CA LEU A 63 -7.17 -6.17 1.69
C LEU A 63 -6.00 -5.37 1.11
N TYR A 64 -5.09 -4.88 1.96
CA TYR A 64 -3.93 -4.10 1.52
C TYR A 64 -3.02 -4.93 0.61
N ALA A 65 -2.76 -6.20 0.94
CA ALA A 65 -1.99 -7.08 0.08
C ALA A 65 -2.68 -7.34 -1.27
N LYS A 66 -4.01 -7.43 -1.30
CA LYS A 66 -4.78 -7.51 -2.55
C LYS A 66 -4.66 -6.22 -3.37
N ALA A 67 -4.85 -5.06 -2.74
CA ALA A 67 -4.68 -3.76 -3.39
C ALA A 67 -3.27 -3.60 -3.99
N MET A 68 -2.23 -3.98 -3.23
CA MET A 68 -0.84 -3.95 -3.72
C MET A 68 -0.63 -4.88 -4.91
N ARG A 69 -1.20 -6.10 -4.91
CA ARG A 69 -1.13 -6.98 -6.08
C ARG A 69 -1.82 -6.37 -7.29
N ASP A 70 -2.98 -5.75 -7.11
CA ASP A 70 -3.76 -5.13 -8.18
C ASP A 70 -3.03 -3.90 -8.77
N ILE A 71 -2.44 -3.06 -7.92
CA ILE A 71 -1.67 -1.87 -8.33
C ILE A 71 -0.37 -2.27 -9.03
N HIS A 72 0.32 -3.30 -8.53
CA HIS A 72 1.58 -3.78 -9.09
C HIS A 72 1.43 -4.84 -10.18
N GLN A 73 0.22 -5.08 -10.72
CA GLN A 73 0.06 -5.97 -11.86
C GLN A 73 1.03 -5.51 -12.98
N ASN A 74 1.94 -6.41 -13.37
CA ASN A 74 3.02 -6.23 -14.34
C ASN A 74 4.31 -5.50 -13.88
N VAL A 75 4.52 -5.26 -12.58
CA VAL A 75 5.84 -4.86 -12.09
C VAL A 75 6.66 -6.12 -11.83
N ALA A 76 7.52 -6.49 -12.77
CA ALA A 76 8.56 -7.48 -12.52
C ALA A 76 9.54 -6.87 -11.52
N THR A 77 9.27 -7.03 -10.22
CA THR A 77 10.28 -6.77 -9.19
C THR A 77 11.33 -7.86 -9.34
N ALA A 78 12.32 -7.63 -10.21
CA ALA A 78 13.59 -8.31 -10.10
C ALA A 78 14.21 -7.79 -8.80
N PRO A 79 14.20 -8.58 -7.72
CA PRO A 79 14.87 -8.13 -6.52
C PRO A 79 16.37 -8.21 -6.80
N HIS A 80 17.13 -7.24 -6.27
CA HIS A 80 18.59 -7.29 -6.06
C HIS A 80 19.52 -6.47 -6.96
N GLN A 81 19.05 -5.56 -7.83
CA GLN A 81 19.96 -4.63 -8.53
C GLN A 81 19.55 -3.17 -8.31
N LEU A 82 20.55 -2.32 -8.03
CA LEU A 82 20.37 -0.88 -8.08
C LEU A 82 19.94 -0.48 -9.49
N MET A 83 18.95 0.40 -9.58
CA MET A 83 18.42 0.89 -10.85
C MET A 83 18.94 2.30 -11.11
N SER A 84 18.81 2.78 -12.33
CA SER A 84 19.15 4.17 -12.62
C SER A 84 18.21 5.13 -11.87
N ALA A 85 18.65 6.38 -11.65
CA ALA A 85 17.80 7.41 -11.08
C ALA A 85 16.51 7.60 -11.90
N GLN A 86 16.61 7.48 -13.23
CA GLN A 86 15.47 7.57 -14.13
C GLN A 86 14.48 6.42 -13.89
N ASP A 87 14.96 5.18 -13.75
CA ASP A 87 14.05 4.04 -13.58
C ASP A 87 13.34 4.04 -12.22
N TYR A 88 13.99 4.54 -11.16
CA TYR A 88 13.33 4.77 -9.87
C TYR A 88 12.26 5.86 -9.97
N PHE A 89 12.59 6.98 -10.64
CA PHE A 89 11.63 8.05 -10.90
C PHE A 89 10.41 7.55 -11.69
N GLU A 90 10.65 6.79 -12.76
CA GLU A 90 9.59 6.25 -13.62
C GLU A 90 8.68 5.28 -12.86
N GLN A 91 9.24 4.35 -12.10
CA GLN A 91 8.43 3.45 -11.27
C GLN A 91 7.61 4.18 -10.22
N THR A 92 8.19 5.19 -9.56
CA THR A 92 7.46 5.99 -8.57
C THR A 92 6.34 6.80 -9.22
N ARG A 93 6.60 7.41 -10.38
CA ARG A 93 5.57 8.12 -11.15
C ARG A 93 4.43 7.18 -11.56
N GLU A 94 4.76 6.02 -12.13
CA GLU A 94 3.76 5.02 -12.53
C GLU A 94 2.95 4.52 -11.34
N PHE A 95 3.60 4.22 -10.20
CA PHE A 95 2.92 3.80 -8.99
C PHE A 95 1.92 4.87 -8.53
N VAL A 96 2.34 6.13 -8.44
CA VAL A 96 1.46 7.26 -8.05
C VAL A 96 0.26 7.36 -9.00
N GLN A 97 0.48 7.27 -10.31
CA GLN A 97 -0.59 7.32 -11.31
C GLN A 97 -1.57 6.16 -11.18
N LYS A 98 -1.06 4.93 -11.03
CA LYS A 98 -1.89 3.72 -10.85
C LYS A 98 -2.71 3.80 -9.56
N VAL A 99 -2.12 4.24 -8.45
CA VAL A 99 -2.86 4.44 -7.20
C VAL A 99 -3.94 5.50 -7.38
N HIS A 100 -3.60 6.64 -7.98
CA HIS A 100 -4.54 7.75 -8.21
C HIS A 100 -5.75 7.35 -9.06
N GLY A 101 -5.54 6.56 -10.11
CA GLY A 101 -6.63 6.06 -10.96
C GLY A 101 -7.37 4.85 -10.39
N SER A 102 -6.97 4.31 -9.23
CA SER A 102 -7.56 3.08 -8.68
C SER A 102 -8.64 3.38 -7.65
N ARG A 103 -9.53 2.39 -7.46
CA ARG A 103 -10.47 2.36 -6.33
C ARG A 103 -9.79 2.28 -4.96
N TYR A 104 -8.46 2.13 -4.91
CA TYR A 104 -7.69 1.99 -3.67
C TYR A 104 -7.05 3.31 -3.23
N TYR A 105 -7.24 4.42 -3.95
CA TYR A 105 -6.58 5.70 -3.66
C TYR A 105 -6.64 6.10 -2.18
N ASP A 106 -7.83 6.12 -1.59
CA ASP A 106 -8.02 6.52 -0.19
C ASP A 106 -7.44 5.51 0.80
N LEU A 107 -7.58 4.21 0.53
CA LEU A 107 -6.94 3.14 1.30
C LEU A 107 -5.41 3.33 1.37
N ILE A 108 -4.76 3.57 0.23
CA ILE A 108 -3.30 3.73 0.15
C ILE A 108 -2.86 5.05 0.78
N LYS A 109 -3.58 6.15 0.51
CA LYS A 109 -3.31 7.44 1.12
C LYS A 109 -3.39 7.38 2.64
N LEU A 110 -4.41 6.72 3.19
CA LEU A 110 -4.57 6.54 4.63
C LEU A 110 -3.52 5.58 5.20
N HIS A 111 -3.10 4.57 4.43
CA HIS A 111 -1.98 3.71 4.79
C HIS A 111 -0.71 4.48 5.10
N LEU A 112 -0.22 5.26 4.11
CA LEU A 112 1.02 6.02 4.20
C LEU A 112 0.96 7.18 5.21
N ARG A 113 -0.24 7.66 5.52
CA ARG A 113 -0.42 8.74 6.49
C ARG A 113 -0.42 8.24 7.93
N CYS A 114 -1.08 7.12 8.22
CA CYS A 114 -1.27 6.69 9.61
C CYS A 114 -1.28 5.17 9.86
N ASN A 115 -1.79 4.35 8.94
CA ASN A 115 -2.00 2.93 9.27
C ASN A 115 -0.71 2.11 9.23
N GLU A 116 0.29 2.50 8.44
CA GLU A 116 1.57 1.79 8.35
C GLU A 116 2.22 1.60 9.74
N GLY A 117 2.26 2.66 10.55
CA GLY A 117 2.84 2.63 11.91
C GLY A 117 2.05 1.78 12.92
N MET A 118 0.85 1.30 12.57
CA MET A 118 0.03 0.44 13.42
C MET A 118 0.23 -1.07 13.13
N LEU A 119 0.95 -1.38 12.06
CA LEU A 119 1.26 -2.74 11.64
C LEU A 119 2.61 -3.22 12.21
N PRO A 120 2.82 -4.54 12.31
CA PRO A 120 4.10 -5.07 12.77
C PRO A 120 5.26 -4.59 11.90
N LEU A 121 6.27 -3.98 12.53
CA LEU A 121 7.50 -3.57 11.86
C LEU A 121 8.30 -4.80 11.43
N ARG A 122 8.86 -4.75 10.21
CA ARG A 122 9.87 -5.71 9.76
C ARG A 122 11.25 -5.04 9.87
N PRO A 123 12.25 -5.71 10.47
CA PRO A 123 13.59 -5.12 10.56
C PRO A 123 14.17 -4.94 9.16
N VAL A 124 14.50 -3.69 8.80
CA VAL A 124 15.20 -3.32 7.56
C VAL A 124 16.72 -3.29 7.73
N SER A 125 17.24 -3.77 8.86
CA SER A 125 18.66 -3.71 9.23
C SER A 125 19.63 -4.45 8.29
N ARG A 126 19.10 -5.22 7.33
CA ARG A 126 19.88 -5.94 6.31
C ARG A 126 19.93 -5.21 4.97
N ILE A 127 19.25 -4.07 4.83
CA ILE A 127 19.24 -3.28 3.60
C ILE A 127 20.48 -2.36 3.62
N PRO A 128 21.35 -2.39 2.58
CA PRO A 128 22.47 -1.44 2.42
C PRO A 128 22.03 0.02 2.57
N ALA A 129 22.92 0.87 3.09
CA ALA A 129 22.59 2.27 3.40
C ALA A 129 22.03 3.05 2.20
N LEU A 130 22.63 2.90 1.01
CA LEU A 130 22.12 3.55 -0.20
C LEU A 130 20.72 3.03 -0.57
N GLN A 131 20.52 1.72 -0.59
CA GLN A 131 19.22 1.11 -0.91
C GLN A 131 18.13 1.53 0.09
N TRP A 132 18.47 1.60 1.37
CA TRP A 132 17.56 2.10 2.41
C TRP A 132 17.20 3.56 2.15
N THR A 133 18.20 4.40 1.84
CA THR A 133 17.98 5.82 1.54
C THR A 133 17.05 6.00 0.34
N ILE A 134 17.32 5.29 -0.75
CA ILE A 134 16.48 5.29 -1.97
C ILE A 134 15.05 4.85 -1.64
N MET A 135 14.87 3.74 -0.92
CA MET A 135 13.55 3.25 -0.49
C MET A 135 12.81 4.32 0.31
N THR A 136 13.47 4.95 1.29
CA THR A 136 12.88 5.96 2.16
C THR A 136 12.44 7.20 1.38
N ILE A 137 13.28 7.75 0.51
CA ILE A 137 12.92 8.97 -0.24
C ILE A 137 11.83 8.71 -1.28
N ASN A 138 11.81 7.52 -1.91
CA ASN A 138 10.72 7.14 -2.82
C ASN A 138 9.40 7.01 -2.06
N HIS A 139 9.43 6.34 -0.90
CA HIS A 139 8.26 6.21 -0.05
C HIS A 139 7.69 7.56 0.39
N GLU A 140 8.56 8.49 0.81
CA GLU A 140 8.14 9.84 1.20
C GLU A 140 7.58 10.63 0.01
N ALA A 141 8.22 10.57 -1.16
CA ALA A 141 7.71 11.22 -2.37
C ALA A 141 6.34 10.68 -2.80
N ILE A 142 6.11 9.37 -2.71
CA ILE A 142 4.80 8.75 -2.98
C ILE A 142 3.76 9.31 -2.01
N LYS A 143 4.06 9.33 -0.72
CA LYS A 143 3.17 9.86 0.31
C LYS A 143 2.83 11.32 0.06
N GLU A 144 3.80 12.16 -0.25
CA GLU A 144 3.59 13.58 -0.60
C GLU A 144 2.70 13.70 -1.85
N CYS A 145 2.99 12.96 -2.92
CA CYS A 145 2.21 12.97 -4.16
C CYS A 145 0.73 12.59 -3.95
N LEU A 146 0.42 11.65 -3.04
CA LEU A 146 -0.95 11.27 -2.74
C LEU A 146 -1.65 12.28 -1.82
N ASN A 147 -0.91 13.04 -1.00
CA ASN A 147 -1.48 14.07 -0.13
C ASN A 147 -1.64 15.42 -0.84
N PHE A 148 -0.76 15.75 -1.79
CA PHE A 148 -0.73 17.01 -2.54
C PHE A 148 -0.73 16.76 -4.06
N PRO A 149 -1.86 16.30 -4.65
CA PRO A 149 -1.91 15.95 -6.08
C PRO A 149 -1.54 17.10 -7.03
N ALA A 150 -1.82 18.36 -6.65
CA ALA A 150 -1.47 19.54 -7.44
C ALA A 150 0.04 19.79 -7.53
N GLU A 151 0.83 19.26 -6.59
CA GLU A 151 2.27 19.48 -6.48
C GLU A 151 3.10 18.29 -7.02
N GLN A 152 2.44 17.24 -7.54
CA GLN A 152 3.10 16.00 -7.98
C GLN A 152 4.28 16.24 -8.92
N ALA A 153 4.15 17.17 -9.88
CA ALA A 153 5.23 17.48 -10.81
C ALA A 153 6.49 17.97 -10.09
N MET A 154 6.33 18.87 -9.12
CA MET A 154 7.46 19.41 -8.33
C MET A 154 8.05 18.36 -7.39
N ILE A 155 7.20 17.54 -6.75
CA ILE A 155 7.63 16.46 -5.85
C ILE A 155 8.46 15.42 -6.60
N LEU A 156 7.96 14.95 -7.75
CA LEU A 156 8.66 13.98 -8.59
C LEU A 156 9.96 14.56 -9.19
N GLN A 157 9.97 15.84 -9.53
CA GLN A 157 11.21 16.52 -9.96
C GLN A 157 12.25 16.57 -8.84
N ARG A 158 11.85 16.89 -7.59
CA ARG A 158 12.73 16.86 -6.42
C ARG A 158 13.27 15.45 -6.18
N LEU A 159 12.42 14.43 -6.30
CA LEU A 159 12.84 13.02 -6.17
C LEU A 159 13.91 12.66 -7.20
N LEU A 160 13.71 13.01 -8.47
CA LEU A 160 14.68 12.72 -9.54
C LEU A 160 16.04 13.36 -9.26
N GLN A 161 16.06 14.64 -8.86
CA GLN A 161 17.31 15.33 -8.52
C GLN A 161 18.04 14.68 -7.33
N ALA A 162 17.29 14.22 -6.31
CA ALA A 162 17.86 13.52 -5.17
C ALA A 162 18.45 12.16 -5.59
N LEU A 163 17.74 11.40 -6.43
CA LEU A 163 18.19 10.11 -6.94
C LEU A 163 19.45 10.24 -7.81
N GLN A 164 19.52 11.25 -8.67
CA GLN A 164 20.70 11.55 -9.49
C GLN A 164 21.94 11.76 -8.61
N ARG A 165 21.84 12.65 -7.61
CA ARG A 165 22.95 12.91 -6.68
C ARG A 165 23.36 11.70 -5.84
N LEU A 166 22.42 10.84 -5.47
CA LEU A 166 22.73 9.64 -4.68
C LEU A 166 23.42 8.55 -5.51
N LEU A 167 23.03 8.38 -6.77
CA LEU A 167 23.52 7.31 -7.64
C LEU A 167 24.74 7.71 -8.49
N GLU A 168 25.01 9.01 -8.66
CA GLU A 168 26.25 9.51 -9.29
C GLU A 168 27.50 9.24 -8.42
N ASN A 169 27.37 9.20 -7.09
CA ASN A 169 28.48 9.08 -6.14
C ASN A 169 28.95 7.63 -5.85
N GLU A 170 28.35 6.60 -6.45
CA GLU A 170 28.84 5.20 -6.36
C GLU A 170 29.71 4.78 -7.55
N GLY A 171 30.02 5.70 -8.47
CA GLY A 171 30.86 5.47 -9.64
C GLY A 171 32.36 5.73 -9.45
N ASP A 172 32.79 6.22 -8.28
CA ASP A 172 34.19 6.50 -7.90
C ASP A 172 34.69 5.54 -6.81
#